data_AF-A0A1G0PF18-F1
#
_entry.id   AF-A0A1G0PF18-F1
#
_cell.length_a   1.000
_cell.length_b   1.000
_cell.length_c   1.000
_cell.angle_alpha   90.00
_cell.angle_beta   90.00
_cell.angle_gamma   90.00
#
_symmetry.space_group_name_H-M   'P 1'
#
loop_
_entity.id
_entity.type
_entity.pdbx_description
1 polymer ?
#
loop_
_entity_poly.entity_id
_entity_poly.type
_entity_poly.pdbx_seq_one_letter_code
_entity_poly.pdbx_strand_id
1 'polypeptide(L)'
;MTGQSFAGLDPCVHCGFCLQSCPTFLVTGDESDSPRGRIVLMRSLARGELDAADRGLVFHLDRCLGCRGCEPVCPSGVSYGPALEEARRLIGARRPVPFSARLTASVLAEPALRAPLMALARMVRPLARRLAGGSRAGFMAGMLAATKPWQDGRTAKRQ
;
A
#
# COMPACT_ATOMS: atom_id res chain seq x y z
N MET A 1 21.96 -17.61 10.94
CA MET A 1 20.71 -17.29 10.20
C MET A 1 19.55 -17.63 11.12
N THR A 2 19.17 -16.71 11.99
CA THR A 2 18.12 -16.90 12.99
C THR A 2 16.75 -16.84 12.31
N GLY A 3 15.98 -17.92 12.42
CA GLY A 3 14.59 -18.00 11.96
C GLY A 3 13.71 -17.03 12.73
N GLN A 4 13.54 -15.82 12.20
CA GLN A 4 12.68 -14.80 12.79
C GLN A 4 11.29 -14.95 12.20
N SER A 5 10.41 -15.65 12.93
CA SER A 5 8.95 -15.60 12.68
C SER A 5 8.51 -14.13 12.73
N PHE A 6 7.64 -13.72 11.81
CA PHE A 6 7.08 -12.37 11.89
C PHE A 6 6.29 -12.21 13.19
N ALA A 7 6.60 -11.15 13.94
CA ALA A 7 5.97 -10.87 15.21
C ALA A 7 4.44 -10.86 15.07
N GLY A 8 3.76 -11.63 15.92
CA GLY A 8 2.29 -11.68 15.96
C GLY A 8 1.64 -12.77 15.10
N LEU A 9 2.41 -13.54 14.31
CA LEU A 9 1.86 -14.67 13.56
C LEU A 9 1.90 -15.99 14.32
N ASP A 10 2.70 -16.12 15.38
CA ASP A 10 2.85 -17.37 16.15
C ASP A 10 1.53 -17.94 16.68
N PRO A 11 0.55 -17.12 17.14
CA PRO A 11 -0.73 -17.64 17.62
C PRO A 11 -1.60 -18.31 16.54
N CYS A 12 -1.29 -18.17 15.25
CA CYS A 12 -2.13 -18.71 14.19
C CYS A 12 -2.12 -20.26 14.20
N VAL A 13 -3.29 -20.84 14.45
CA VAL A 13 -3.55 -22.30 14.44
C VAL A 13 -4.24 -22.80 13.16
N HIS A 14 -4.30 -22.00 12.10
CA HIS A 14 -4.92 -22.34 10.81
C HIS A 14 -6.44 -22.68 10.83
N CYS A 15 -7.19 -22.21 11.84
CA CYS A 15 -8.63 -22.50 12.01
C CYS A 15 -9.56 -21.99 10.89
N GLY A 16 -9.17 -20.96 10.13
CA GLY A 16 -9.95 -20.46 8.99
C GLY A 16 -11.07 -19.45 9.31
N PHE A 17 -11.22 -18.98 10.55
CA PHE A 17 -12.21 -17.92 10.88
C PHE A 17 -11.98 -16.62 10.11
N CYS A 18 -10.73 -16.33 9.74
CA CYS A 18 -10.36 -15.13 8.99
C CYS A 18 -10.80 -15.16 7.51
N LEU A 19 -11.22 -16.31 6.96
CA LEU A 19 -11.53 -16.46 5.54
C LEU A 19 -12.72 -15.60 5.13
N GLN A 20 -13.83 -15.71 5.87
CA GLN A 20 -15.08 -15.01 5.56
C GLN A 20 -15.02 -13.50 5.82
N SER A 21 -13.98 -13.03 6.53
CA SER A 21 -13.77 -11.60 6.79
C SER A 21 -12.81 -10.96 5.79
N CYS A 22 -12.19 -11.74 4.90
CA CYS A 22 -11.25 -11.22 3.92
C CYS A 22 -11.95 -10.90 2.58
N PRO A 23 -12.05 -9.62 2.17
CA PRO A 23 -12.72 -9.27 0.93
C PRO A 23 -12.02 -9.85 -0.31
N THR A 24 -10.68 -9.94 -0.29
CA THR A 24 -9.93 -10.53 -1.40
C THR A 24 -10.26 -12.02 -1.57
N PHE A 25 -10.31 -12.78 -0.48
CA PHE A 25 -10.67 -14.20 -0.52
C PHE A 25 -12.10 -14.40 -1.03
N LEU A 26 -13.06 -13.61 -0.54
CA LEU A 26 -14.46 -13.70 -0.98
C LEU A 26 -14.64 -13.48 -2.49
N VAL A 27 -13.83 -12.60 -3.09
CA VAL A 27 -13.88 -12.34 -4.54
C VAL A 27 -13.11 -13.40 -5.34
N THR A 28 -12.00 -13.89 -4.82
CA THR A 28 -11.07 -14.75 -5.58
C THR A 28 -11.33 -16.24 -5.42
N GLY A 29 -11.84 -16.66 -4.26
CA GLY A 29 -11.92 -18.08 -3.88
C GLY A 29 -10.58 -18.77 -3.69
N ASP A 30 -9.46 -18.07 -3.86
CA ASP A 30 -8.11 -18.62 -3.74
C ASP A 30 -7.62 -18.49 -2.30
N GLU A 31 -7.40 -19.63 -1.64
CA GLU A 31 -6.91 -19.68 -0.27
C GLU A 31 -5.56 -18.97 -0.10
N SER A 32 -4.72 -18.92 -1.13
CA SER A 32 -3.45 -18.20 -1.13
C SER A 32 -3.64 -16.68 -1.00
N ASP A 33 -4.79 -16.18 -1.45
CA ASP A 33 -5.25 -14.80 -1.28
C ASP A 33 -6.07 -14.57 0.00
N SER A 34 -6.19 -15.57 0.86
CA SER A 34 -6.77 -15.45 2.19
C SER A 34 -5.75 -14.94 3.22
N PRO A 35 -6.19 -14.44 4.39
CA PRO A 35 -5.28 -14.07 5.47
C PRO A 35 -4.51 -15.29 5.98
N ARG A 36 -5.17 -16.46 6.04
CA ARG A 36 -4.55 -17.72 6.47
C ARG A 36 -3.49 -18.19 5.48
N GLY A 37 -3.79 -18.19 4.18
CA GLY A 37 -2.81 -18.53 3.14
C GLY A 37 -1.61 -17.59 3.15
N ARG A 38 -1.84 -16.28 3.28
CA ARG A 38 -0.76 -15.31 3.40
C ARG A 38 0.09 -15.50 4.65
N ILE A 39 -0.48 -15.93 5.78
CA ILE A 39 0.31 -16.29 6.96
C ILE A 39 1.27 -17.45 6.65
N VAL A 40 0.84 -18.45 5.87
CA VAL A 40 1.72 -19.54 5.42
C VAL A 40 2.86 -18.97 4.56
N LEU A 41 2.53 -18.16 3.56
CA LEU A 41 3.52 -17.55 2.66
C LEU A 41 4.54 -16.68 3.42
N MET A 42 4.05 -15.86 4.36
CA MET A 42 4.89 -15.05 5.22
C MET A 42 5.78 -15.92 6.12
N ARG A 43 5.26 -16.99 6.72
CA ARG A 43 6.09 -17.93 7.51
C ARG A 43 7.17 -18.59 6.65
N SER A 44 6.86 -18.98 5.41
CA SER A 44 7.86 -19.53 4.48
C SER A 44 8.91 -18.49 4.07
N LEU A 45 8.53 -17.23 3.86
CA LEU A 45 9.48 -16.12 3.67
C LEU A 45 10.40 -15.96 4.90
N ALA A 46 9.82 -15.97 6.11
CA ALA A 46 10.55 -15.84 7.37
C ALA A 46 11.54 -16.99 7.63
N ARG A 47 11.20 -18.21 7.20
CA ARG A 47 12.08 -19.39 7.26
C ARG A 47 13.12 -19.44 6.14
N GLY A 48 13.06 -18.52 5.17
CA GLY A 48 13.94 -18.52 3.99
C GLY A 48 13.62 -19.62 2.97
N GLU A 49 12.44 -20.25 3.06
CA GLU A 49 11.95 -21.23 2.09
C GLU A 49 11.49 -20.56 0.79
N LEU A 50 11.01 -19.32 0.89
CA LEU A 50 10.66 -18.47 -0.25
C LEU A 50 11.60 -17.27 -0.30
N ASP A 51 12.17 -16.99 -1.47
CA ASP A 51 12.90 -15.75 -1.70
C ASP A 51 11.90 -14.56 -1.74
N ALA A 52 12.33 -13.39 -1.25
CA ALA A 52 11.50 -12.19 -1.26
C ALA A 52 11.14 -11.69 -2.69
N ALA A 53 11.82 -12.19 -3.74
CA ALA A 53 11.49 -11.94 -5.13
C ALA A 53 10.61 -13.04 -5.76
N ASP A 54 10.17 -14.05 -4.99
CA ASP A 54 9.28 -15.09 -5.47
C ASP A 54 7.97 -14.48 -6.00
N ARG A 55 7.61 -14.86 -7.24
CA ARG A 55 6.48 -14.25 -7.94
C ARG A 55 5.14 -14.58 -7.29
N GLY A 56 4.97 -15.79 -6.76
CA GLY A 56 3.74 -16.21 -6.10
C GLY A 56 3.54 -15.48 -4.78
N LEU A 57 4.59 -15.44 -3.95
CA LEU A 57 4.64 -14.68 -2.71
C LEU A 57 4.25 -13.21 -2.94
N VAL A 58 4.92 -12.54 -3.89
CA VAL A 58 4.68 -11.13 -4.21
C VAL A 58 3.26 -10.92 -4.71
N PHE A 59 2.80 -11.77 -5.64
CA PHE A 59 1.45 -11.68 -6.20
C PHE A 59 0.37 -11.74 -5.12
N HIS A 60 0.42 -12.74 -4.25
CA HIS A 60 -0.61 -12.92 -3.21
C HIS A 60 -0.54 -11.84 -2.12
N LEU A 61 0.66 -11.38 -1.72
CA LEU A 61 0.80 -10.31 -0.72
C LEU A 61 0.43 -8.92 -1.26
N ASP A 62 0.70 -8.63 -2.53
CA ASP A 62 0.31 -7.35 -3.17
C ASP A 62 -1.22 -7.25 -3.33
N ARG A 63 -1.94 -8.36 -3.44
CA ARG A 63 -3.42 -8.38 -3.45
C ARG A 63 -4.07 -8.17 -2.08
N CYS A 64 -3.29 -8.15 -1.00
CA CYS A 64 -3.81 -7.82 0.32
C CYS A 64 -4.09 -6.31 0.43
N LEU A 65 -5.31 -5.90 0.79
CA LEU A 65 -5.61 -4.47 0.96
C LEU A 65 -5.00 -3.88 2.25
N GLY A 66 -4.53 -4.70 3.18
CA GLY A 66 -4.07 -4.24 4.49
C GLY A 66 -5.22 -3.72 5.38
N CYS A 67 -6.47 -4.09 5.10
CA CYS A 67 -7.65 -3.60 5.84
C CYS A 67 -7.80 -4.16 7.26
N ARG A 68 -7.01 -5.19 7.63
CA ARG A 68 -6.99 -5.83 8.96
C ARG A 68 -8.32 -6.38 9.46
N GLY A 69 -9.33 -6.55 8.60
CA GLY A 69 -10.62 -7.16 8.96
C GLY A 69 -10.54 -8.59 9.48
N CYS A 70 -9.40 -9.27 9.26
CA CYS A 70 -9.13 -10.62 9.76
C CYS A 70 -8.69 -10.69 11.23
N GLU A 71 -8.19 -9.60 11.81
CA GLU A 71 -7.72 -9.57 13.20
C GLU A 71 -8.84 -9.65 14.24
N PRO A 72 -9.92 -8.83 14.19
CA PRO A 72 -10.95 -8.85 15.22
C PRO A 72 -11.76 -10.15 15.26
N VAL A 73 -11.77 -10.90 14.16
CA VAL A 73 -12.45 -12.21 14.07
C VAL A 73 -11.55 -13.38 14.47
N CYS A 74 -10.25 -13.15 14.70
CA CYS A 74 -9.31 -14.21 15.00
C CYS A 74 -9.42 -14.61 16.48
N PRO A 75 -9.90 -15.83 16.80
CA PRO A 75 -9.99 -16.27 18.19
C PRO A 75 -8.62 -16.46 18.84
N SER A 76 -7.58 -16.66 18.02
CA SER A 76 -6.20 -16.86 18.48
C SER A 76 -5.43 -15.55 18.70
N GLY A 77 -6.02 -14.38 18.38
CA GLY A 77 -5.36 -13.09 18.61
C GLY A 77 -4.14 -12.82 17.72
N VAL A 78 -4.18 -13.24 16.45
CA VAL A 78 -3.11 -12.95 15.48
C VAL A 78 -3.02 -11.44 15.21
N SER A 79 -1.81 -10.88 15.30
CA SER A 79 -1.52 -9.50 14.91
C SER A 79 -0.99 -9.48 13.47
N TYR A 80 -1.90 -9.36 12.51
CA TYR A 80 -1.61 -9.55 11.08
C TYR A 80 -0.92 -8.34 10.44
N GLY A 81 -1.34 -7.12 10.80
CA GLY A 81 -0.84 -5.87 10.22
C GLY A 81 0.68 -5.70 10.28
N PRO A 82 1.30 -5.78 11.47
CA PRO A 82 2.76 -5.63 11.60
C PRO A 82 3.54 -6.66 10.78
N ALA A 83 3.06 -7.91 10.75
CA ALA A 83 3.68 -8.98 9.96
C ALA A 83 3.59 -8.71 8.45
N LEU A 84 2.44 -8.22 7.97
CA LEU A 84 2.26 -7.83 6.57
C LEU A 84 3.19 -6.67 6.17
N GLU A 85 3.30 -5.65 7.03
CA GLU A 85 4.18 -4.49 6.78
C GLU A 85 5.64 -4.92 6.69
N GLU A 86 6.09 -5.77 7.62
CA GLU A 86 7.46 -6.28 7.62
C GLU A 86 7.73 -7.17 6.40
N ALA A 87 6.82 -8.08 6.04
CA ALA A 87 6.94 -8.89 4.83
C ALA A 87 7.04 -8.00 3.57
N ARG A 88 6.23 -6.95 3.47
CA ARG A 88 6.28 -5.98 2.37
C ARG A 88 7.57 -5.18 2.34
N ARG A 89 8.13 -4.84 3.50
CA ARG A 89 9.43 -4.17 3.59
C ARG A 89 10.53 -5.06 3.02
N LEU A 90 10.54 -6.35 3.36
CA LEU A 90 11.50 -7.32 2.83
C LEU A 90 11.36 -7.51 1.31
N ILE A 91 10.13 -7.62 0.80
CA ILE A 91 9.85 -7.69 -0.64
C ILE A 91 10.27 -6.39 -1.35
N GLY A 92 9.91 -5.24 -0.78
CA GLY A 92 10.21 -3.92 -1.32
C GLY A 92 11.71 -3.65 -1.42
N ALA A 93 12.52 -4.17 -0.48
CA ALA A 93 13.97 -4.04 -0.52
C ALA A 93 14.62 -4.74 -1.74
N ARG A 94 13.99 -5.77 -2.29
CA ARG A 94 14.43 -6.46 -3.52
C ARG A 94 13.87 -5.82 -4.80
N ARG A 95 12.86 -4.95 -4.70
CA ARG A 95 12.17 -4.40 -5.87
C ARG A 95 12.96 -3.23 -6.47
N PRO A 96 13.31 -3.27 -7.77
CA PRO A 96 13.98 -2.13 -8.40
C PRO A 96 13.00 -0.97 -8.50
N VAL A 97 13.27 0.11 -7.77
CA VAL A 97 12.55 1.38 -7.91
C VAL A 97 13.18 2.23 -9.03
N PRO A 98 12.42 2.62 -10.06
CA PRO A 98 12.94 3.41 -11.17
C PRO A 98 13.40 4.79 -10.69
N PHE A 99 14.39 5.36 -11.38
CA PHE A 99 14.98 6.65 -11.00
C PHE A 99 13.93 7.77 -10.88
N SER A 100 12.95 7.81 -11.80
CA SER A 100 11.85 8.78 -11.77
C SER A 100 11.00 8.69 -10.50
N ALA A 101 10.72 7.48 -10.01
CA ALA A 101 9.98 7.26 -8.77
C ALA A 101 10.81 7.71 -7.56
N ARG A 102 12.12 7.42 -7.55
CA ARG A 102 13.02 7.90 -6.48
C ARG A 102 13.07 9.42 -6.44
N LEU A 103 13.23 10.07 -7.58
CA LEU A 103 13.25 11.53 -7.69
C LEU A 103 11.93 12.16 -7.24
N THR A 104 10.81 11.58 -7.66
CA THR A 104 9.48 12.09 -7.28
C THR A 104 9.25 11.92 -5.78
N ALA A 105 9.62 10.77 -5.21
CA ALA A 105 9.54 10.52 -3.78
C ALA A 105 10.44 11.48 -2.98
N SER A 106 11.69 11.70 -3.40
CA SER A 106 12.61 12.62 -2.71
C SER A 106 12.12 14.06 -2.74
N VAL A 107 11.58 14.52 -3.88
CA VAL A 107 11.04 15.89 -4.01
C VAL A 107 9.77 16.09 -3.18
N LEU A 108 8.90 15.08 -3.10
CA LEU A 108 7.66 15.17 -2.31
C LEU A 108 7.89 14.95 -0.80
N ALA A 109 8.89 14.15 -0.41
CA ALA A 109 9.20 13.90 0.99
C ALA A 109 9.80 15.13 1.68
N GLU A 110 10.63 15.89 0.97
CA GLU A 110 11.34 17.04 1.53
C GLU A 110 10.47 18.31 1.53
N PRO A 111 10.10 18.88 2.70
CA PRO A 111 9.24 20.07 2.76
C PRO A 111 9.83 21.28 2.03
N ALA A 112 11.16 21.44 2.08
CA ALA A 112 11.87 22.54 1.43
C ALA A 112 11.74 22.53 -0.10
N LEU A 113 11.60 21.34 -0.71
CA LEU A 113 11.41 21.18 -2.16
C LEU A 113 9.92 21.14 -2.53
N ARG A 114 9.10 20.43 -1.73
CA ARG A 114 7.67 20.29 -1.97
C ARG A 114 6.92 21.62 -1.90
N ALA A 115 7.24 22.47 -0.92
CA ALA A 115 6.53 23.74 -0.71
C ALA A 115 6.61 24.70 -1.91
N PRO A 116 7.81 25.05 -2.43
CA PRO A 116 7.93 25.93 -3.60
C PRO A 116 7.38 25.28 -4.87
N LEU A 117 7.57 23.96 -5.06
CA LEU A 117 6.98 23.23 -6.19
C LEU A 117 5.45 23.35 -6.21
N MET A 118 4.80 23.13 -5.06
CA MET A 118 3.35 23.25 -4.93
C MET A 118 2.88 24.71 -5.02
N ALA A 119 3.68 25.68 -4.58
CA ALA A 119 3.39 27.11 -4.76
C ALA A 119 3.41 27.50 -6.25
N LEU A 120 4.45 27.08 -6.98
CA LEU A 120 4.55 27.26 -8.43
C LEU A 120 3.37 26.60 -9.15
N ALA A 121 3.05 25.35 -8.81
CA ALA A 121 1.92 24.61 -9.36
C ALA A 121 0.58 25.35 -9.17
N ARG A 122 0.37 26.00 -8.02
CA ARG A 122 -0.81 26.85 -7.76
C ARG A 122 -0.81 28.12 -8.58
N MET A 123 0.36 28.75 -8.76
CA MET A 123 0.51 29.98 -9.55
C MET A 123 0.22 29.77 -11.03
N VAL A 124 0.63 28.62 -11.60
CA VAL A 124 0.39 28.29 -13.03
C VAL A 124 -0.99 27.66 -13.28
N ARG A 125 -1.73 27.29 -12.24
CA ARG A 125 -3.08 26.68 -12.33
C ARG A 125 -4.09 27.44 -13.20
N PRO A 126 -4.23 28.79 -13.15
CA PRO A 126 -5.17 29.51 -14.02
C PRO A 126 -4.77 29.42 -15.50
N LEU A 127 -3.47 29.38 -15.81
CA LEU A 127 -2.97 29.16 -17.17
C LEU A 127 -3.25 27.72 -17.62
N ALA A 128 -3.03 26.74 -16.74
CA ALA A 128 -3.32 25.34 -17.01
C ALA A 128 -4.81 25.08 -17.35
N ARG A 129 -5.75 25.84 -16.74
CA ARG A 129 -7.18 25.80 -17.13
C ARG A 129 -7.43 26.20 -18.57
N ARG A 130 -6.68 27.18 -19.08
CA ARG A 130 -6.81 27.66 -20.47
C ARG A 130 -6.20 26.70 -21.48
N LEU A 131 -5.22 25.90 -21.05
CA LEU A 131 -4.52 24.92 -21.87
C LEU A 131 -5.12 23.51 -21.77
N ALA A 132 -6.17 23.31 -20.97
CA ALA A 132 -6.85 22.03 -20.83
C ALA A 132 -7.56 21.66 -22.15
N GLY A 133 -7.42 20.40 -22.59
CA GLY A 133 -7.96 19.94 -23.87
C GLY A 133 -7.63 18.47 -24.16
N GLY A 134 -7.94 18.00 -25.37
CA GLY A 134 -7.86 16.58 -25.76
C GLY A 134 -6.44 16.04 -26.07
N SER A 135 -5.41 16.88 -26.09
CA SER A 135 -4.03 16.44 -26.29
C SER A 135 -3.39 15.92 -24.99
N ARG A 136 -2.29 15.17 -25.08
CA ARG A 136 -1.55 14.69 -23.88
C ARG A 136 -1.13 15.84 -22.96
N ALA A 137 -0.70 16.96 -23.53
CA ALA A 137 -0.36 18.16 -22.78
C ALA A 137 -1.61 18.82 -22.16
N GLY A 138 -2.73 18.84 -22.90
CA GLY A 138 -4.01 19.32 -22.40
C GLY A 138 -4.57 18.49 -21.24
N PHE A 139 -4.38 17.17 -21.25
CA PHE A 139 -4.74 16.28 -20.14
C PHE A 139 -3.92 16.60 -18.88
N MET A 140 -2.61 16.78 -19.00
CA MET A 140 -1.74 17.15 -17.86
C MET A 140 -2.11 18.53 -17.30
N ALA A 141 -2.41 19.50 -18.17
CA ALA A 141 -2.90 20.81 -17.77
C ALA A 141 -4.26 20.72 -17.05
N GLY A 142 -5.14 19.83 -17.50
CA GLY A 142 -6.42 19.52 -16.84
C GLY A 142 -6.24 18.91 -15.44
N MET A 143 -5.33 17.95 -15.27
CA MET A 143 -5.01 17.36 -13.97
C MET A 143 -4.48 18.41 -12.98
N LEU A 144 -3.57 19.27 -13.44
CA LEU A 144 -3.06 20.37 -12.63
C LEU A 144 -4.17 21.37 -12.27
N ALA A 145 -5.03 21.71 -13.21
CA ALA A 145 -6.18 22.59 -13.00
C ALA A 145 -7.17 22.05 -11.95
N ALA A 146 -7.34 20.72 -11.88
CA ALA A 146 -8.22 20.02 -10.95
C ALA A 146 -7.68 19.95 -9.50
N THR A 147 -6.40 20.27 -9.27
CA THR A 147 -5.82 20.27 -7.91
C THR A 147 -6.55 21.28 -7.01
N LYS A 148 -7.12 20.82 -5.89
CA LYS A 148 -7.73 21.67 -4.86
C LYS A 148 -6.89 21.63 -3.58
N PRO A 149 -6.83 22.72 -2.79
CA PRO A 149 -6.31 22.65 -1.44
C PRO A 149 -7.09 21.57 -0.66
N TRP A 150 -6.38 20.74 0.09
CA TRP A 150 -7.02 19.80 1.01
C TRP A 150 -7.80 20.61 2.04
N GLN A 151 -9.12 20.47 2.05
CA GLN A 151 -9.98 21.07 3.05
C GLN A 151 -10.12 20.08 4.19
N ASP A 152 -9.51 20.39 5.34
CA ASP A 152 -9.74 19.65 6.57
C ASP A 152 -11.23 19.72 6.94
N GLY A 153 -11.88 18.56 7.07
CA GLY A 153 -13.27 18.43 7.48
C GLY A 153 -13.60 19.08 8.83
N ARG A 154 -12.59 19.47 9.62
CA ARG A 154 -12.75 20.28 10.84
C ARG A 154 -13.21 21.73 10.58
N THR A 155 -12.98 22.28 9.39
CA THR A 155 -13.42 23.65 9.03
C THR A 155 -14.83 23.71 8.46
N ALA A 156 -15.41 22.57 8.07
CA ALA A 156 -16.76 22.49 7.49
C ALA A 156 -17.90 22.48 8.53
N LYS A 157 -17.61 22.26 9.82
CA LYS A 157 -18.61 22.21 10.91
C LYS A 157 -18.86 23.55 11.62
N ARG A 158 -18.44 24.69 11.03
CA ARG A 158 -18.49 26.01 11.68
C ARG A 158 -19.41 27.03 10.99
N GLN A 159 -20.35 26.55 10.18
CA GLN A 159 -21.42 27.34 9.56
C GLN A 159 -22.76 26.67 9.83
#